data_AF-A0A1V5JKN8-F1
#
_entry.id   AF-A0A1V5JKN8-F1
#
_cell.length_a   1.000
_cell.length_b   1.000
_cell.length_c   1.000
_cell.angle_alpha   90.00
_cell.angle_beta   90.00
_cell.angle_gamma   90.00
#
_symmetry.space_group_name_H-M   'P 1'
#
loop_
_entity.id
_entity.type
_entity.pdbx_description
1 polymer ?
#
loop_
_entity_poly.entity_id
_entity_poly.type
_entity_poly.pdbx_seq_one_letter_code
_entity_poly.pdbx_strand_id
1 'polypeptide(L)'
;MLAALGVGSLFSQILAIEDFDFIPKPQKRPYLAAQERLGLSAAELLLVDDRPENVAAARQHGFRAVQVGGEAADGQVIATIYDLPRFLRQSNE
;
A
#
# COMPACT_ATOMS: atom_id res chain seq x y z
N MET A 1 2.22 -19.73 -1.19
CA MET A 1 3.38 -18.91 -1.59
C MET A 1 4.11 -18.30 -0.39
N LEU A 2 3.49 -17.41 0.41
CA LEU A 2 4.18 -16.75 1.55
C LEU A 2 4.73 -17.72 2.61
N ALA A 3 4.02 -18.81 2.89
CA ALA A 3 4.50 -19.85 3.81
C ALA A 3 5.78 -20.53 3.30
N ALA A 4 5.90 -20.77 1.99
CA ALA A 4 7.09 -21.37 1.38
C ALA A 4 8.30 -20.42 1.42
N LEU A 5 8.05 -19.10 1.49
CA LEU A 5 9.08 -18.07 1.67
C LEU A 5 9.42 -17.83 3.16
N GLY A 6 8.73 -18.48 4.10
CA GLY A 6 8.96 -18.31 5.55
C GLY A 6 8.50 -16.97 6.13
N VAL A 7 7.75 -16.15 5.36
CA VAL A 7 7.34 -14.79 5.77
C VAL A 7 5.88 -14.69 6.18
N GLY A 8 5.12 -15.79 6.12
CA GLY A 8 3.67 -15.77 6.39
C GLY A 8 3.31 -15.21 7.78
N SER A 9 4.14 -15.46 8.79
CA SER A 9 3.91 -14.96 10.16
C SER A 9 4.16 -13.47 10.35
N LEU A 10 4.69 -12.77 9.33
CA LEU A 10 4.90 -11.32 9.37
C LEU A 10 3.62 -10.53 9.06
N PHE A 11 2.56 -11.20 8.59
CA PHE A 11 1.30 -10.57 8.21
C PHE A 11 0.19 -10.99 9.16
N SER A 12 -0.49 -10.03 9.77
CA SER A 12 -1.67 -10.28 10.62
C SER A 12 -2.90 -10.66 9.79
N GLN A 13 -2.99 -10.13 8.57
CA GLN A 13 -4.04 -10.44 7.59
C GLN A 13 -3.45 -10.43 6.18
N ILE A 14 -4.03 -11.23 5.30
CA ILE A 14 -3.72 -11.28 3.88
C ILE A 14 -5.03 -11.07 3.13
N LEU A 15 -5.08 -10.03 2.30
CA LEU A 15 -6.20 -9.77 1.40
C LEU A 15 -5.73 -10.02 -0.03
N ALA A 16 -6.49 -10.83 -0.77
CA ALA A 16 -6.20 -11.18 -2.15
C ALA A 16 -7.32 -10.69 -3.08
N ILE A 17 -7.18 -10.92 -4.39
CA ILE A 17 -8.12 -10.36 -5.38
C ILE A 17 -9.56 -10.89 -5.19
N GLU A 18 -9.70 -12.07 -4.61
CA GLU A 18 -10.94 -12.71 -4.22
C GLU A 18 -11.69 -11.90 -3.14
N ASP A 19 -10.98 -11.15 -2.31
CA ASP A 19 -11.58 -10.26 -1.31
C ASP A 19 -12.08 -8.94 -1.93
N PHE A 20 -11.76 -8.67 -3.20
CA PHE A 20 -12.01 -7.41 -3.90
C PHE A 20 -13.00 -7.57 -5.06
N ASP A 21 -13.87 -8.58 -5.03
CA ASP A 21 -14.82 -8.91 -6.11
C ASP A 21 -14.12 -9.11 -7.47
N PHE A 22 -12.87 -9.61 -7.44
CA PHE A 22 -12.01 -9.77 -8.62
C PHE A 22 -11.70 -8.47 -9.36
N ILE A 23 -11.90 -7.32 -8.72
CA ILE A 23 -11.55 -6.00 -9.26
C ILE A 23 -10.12 -5.66 -8.79
N PRO A 24 -9.14 -5.50 -9.70
CA PRO A 24 -7.76 -5.25 -9.31
C PRO A 24 -7.52 -3.79 -8.88
N LYS A 25 -6.27 -3.48 -8.49
CA LYS A 25 -5.79 -2.09 -8.49
C LYS A 25 -5.44 -1.70 -9.94
N PRO A 26 -5.56 -0.43 -10.35
CA PRO A 26 -5.85 0.76 -9.55
C PRO A 26 -7.35 1.11 -9.45
N GLN A 27 -8.25 0.17 -9.74
CA GLN A 27 -9.68 0.43 -9.58
C GLN A 27 -10.04 0.66 -8.10
N LYS A 28 -11.17 1.33 -7.85
CA LYS A 28 -11.57 1.78 -6.51
C LYS A 28 -11.77 0.65 -5.48
N ARG A 29 -12.17 -0.54 -5.92
CA ARG A 29 -12.69 -1.60 -5.02
C ARG A 29 -11.67 -2.12 -4.00
N PRO A 30 -10.42 -2.46 -4.35
CA PRO A 30 -9.41 -2.88 -3.37
C PRO A 30 -9.18 -1.89 -2.23
N TYR A 31 -9.22 -0.58 -2.50
CA TYR A 31 -9.02 0.45 -1.47
C TYR A 31 -10.18 0.49 -0.48
N LEU A 32 -11.43 0.47 -0.99
CA LEU A 32 -12.61 0.40 -0.14
C LEU A 32 -12.65 -0.91 0.67
N ALA A 33 -12.37 -2.03 0.04
CA ALA A 33 -12.34 -3.33 0.69
C ALA A 33 -11.29 -3.39 1.81
N ALA A 34 -10.12 -2.78 1.60
CA ALA A 34 -9.09 -2.69 2.64
C ALA A 34 -9.59 -1.91 3.87
N GLN A 35 -10.27 -0.77 3.67
CA GLN A 35 -10.88 -0.01 4.78
C GLN A 35 -11.94 -0.83 5.52
N GLU A 36 -12.84 -1.49 4.78
CA GLU A 36 -13.91 -2.32 5.34
C GLU A 36 -13.35 -3.51 6.14
N ARG A 37 -12.38 -4.24 5.59
CA ARG A 37 -11.80 -5.44 6.22
C ARG A 37 -10.91 -5.12 7.41
N LEU A 38 -10.18 -4.00 7.36
CA LEU A 38 -9.30 -3.59 8.45
C LEU A 38 -10.03 -2.74 9.51
N GLY A 39 -11.21 -2.20 9.21
CA GLY A 39 -11.95 -1.31 10.11
C GLY A 39 -11.26 0.03 10.33
N LEU A 40 -10.45 0.48 9.36
CA LEU A 40 -9.63 1.70 9.44
C LEU A 40 -10.09 2.74 8.42
N SER A 41 -9.92 4.01 8.77
CA SER A 41 -10.11 5.10 7.83
C SER A 41 -8.96 5.16 6.81
N ALA A 42 -9.21 5.79 5.66
CA ALA A 42 -8.20 5.92 4.61
C ALA A 42 -6.90 6.58 5.11
N ALA A 43 -7.01 7.59 5.99
CA ALA A 43 -5.86 8.33 6.54
C ALA A 43 -4.95 7.46 7.44
N GLU A 44 -5.49 6.36 7.98
CA GLU A 44 -4.74 5.40 8.81
C GLU A 44 -4.02 4.34 7.97
N LEU A 45 -4.26 4.30 6.66
CA LEU A 45 -3.70 3.30 5.76
C LEU A 45 -2.52 3.89 4.96
N LEU A 46 -1.44 3.09 4.88
CA LEU A 46 -0.31 3.34 3.99
C LEU A 46 -0.24 2.25 2.93
N LEU A 47 -0.32 2.64 1.65
CA LEU A 47 0.04 1.76 0.55
C LEU A 47 1.55 1.89 0.24
N VAL A 48 2.23 0.75 0.16
CA VAL A 48 3.58 0.61 -0.39
C VAL A 48 3.47 -0.26 -1.63
N ASP A 49 3.77 0.29 -2.80
CA ASP A 49 3.57 -0.37 -4.11
C ASP A 49 4.65 0.12 -5.09
N ASP A 50 5.06 -0.69 -6.05
CA ASP A 50 6.07 -0.31 -7.05
C ASP A 50 5.46 0.42 -8.26
N ARG A 51 4.15 0.24 -8.48
CA ARG A 51 3.44 0.79 -9.64
C ARG A 51 2.89 2.20 -9.36
N PRO A 52 3.29 3.23 -10.12
CA PRO A 52 2.87 4.61 -9.88
C PRO A 52 1.35 4.81 -9.97
N GLU A 53 0.65 4.08 -10.85
CA GLU A 53 -0.80 4.14 -10.98
C GLU A 53 -1.55 3.64 -9.74
N ASN A 54 -1.02 2.63 -9.05
CA ASN A 54 -1.60 2.11 -7.81
C ASN A 54 -1.44 3.10 -6.67
N VAL A 55 -0.27 3.75 -6.61
CA VAL A 55 0.06 4.79 -5.64
C VAL A 55 -0.82 6.02 -5.84
N ALA A 56 -0.97 6.48 -7.09
CA ALA A 56 -1.83 7.61 -7.42
C ALA A 56 -3.30 7.36 -7.03
N ALA A 57 -3.84 6.19 -7.37
CA ALA A 57 -5.21 5.82 -7.02
C ALA A 57 -5.42 5.72 -5.50
N ALA A 58 -4.46 5.18 -4.76
CA ALA A 58 -4.53 5.14 -3.29
C ALA A 58 -4.66 6.55 -2.68
N ARG A 59 -3.88 7.52 -3.19
CA ARG A 59 -3.95 8.92 -2.73
C ARG A 59 -5.28 9.58 -3.08
N GLN A 60 -5.82 9.31 -4.26
CA GLN A 60 -7.16 9.77 -4.63
C GLN A 60 -8.25 9.24 -3.68
N HIS A 61 -8.00 8.09 -3.04
CA HIS A 61 -8.86 7.50 -2.01
C HIS A 61 -8.53 7.93 -0.57
N GLY A 62 -7.59 8.87 -0.38
CA GLY A 62 -7.23 9.42 0.92
C GLY A 62 -6.22 8.59 1.71
N PHE A 63 -5.59 7.59 1.08
CA PHE A 63 -4.53 6.81 1.69
C PHE A 63 -3.23 7.61 1.68
N ARG A 64 -2.37 7.37 2.66
CA ARG A 64 -0.94 7.61 2.47
C ARG A 64 -0.43 6.60 1.45
N ALA A 65 0.44 6.99 0.53
CA ALA A 65 0.99 6.05 -0.43
C ALA A 65 2.39 6.43 -0.88
N VAL A 66 3.28 5.45 -0.97
CA VAL A 66 4.68 5.62 -1.40
C VAL A 66 5.03 4.62 -2.48
N GLN A 67 5.72 5.10 -3.52
CA GLN A 67 6.23 4.25 -4.59
C GLN A 67 7.59 3.68 -4.21
N VAL A 68 7.84 2.40 -4.48
CA VAL A 68 9.18 1.79 -4.36
C VAL A 68 9.84 1.66 -5.73
N GLY A 69 11.10 2.06 -5.86
CA GLY A 69 11.91 1.83 -7.06
C GLY A 69 11.64 2.79 -8.23
N GLY A 70 10.93 3.89 -8.02
CA GLY A 70 10.70 4.92 -9.03
C GLY A 70 11.74 6.04 -9.02
N GLU A 71 11.70 6.92 -10.02
CA GLU A 71 12.39 8.20 -9.98
C GLU A 71 11.59 9.23 -9.17
N ALA A 72 12.25 9.97 -8.29
CA ALA A 72 11.60 10.91 -7.38
C ALA A 72 11.03 12.11 -8.15
N ALA A 73 9.75 12.04 -8.53
CA ALA A 73 9.05 13.19 -9.08
C ALA A 73 8.57 14.15 -7.97
N ASP A 74 8.05 13.63 -6.84
CA ASP A 74 7.37 14.44 -5.81
C ASP A 74 7.68 14.02 -4.35
N GLY A 75 8.87 13.49 -4.05
CA GLY A 75 9.28 13.17 -2.66
C GLY A 75 8.53 12.00 -2.00
N GLN A 76 7.63 11.35 -2.73
CA GLN A 76 6.82 10.22 -2.25
C GLN A 76 7.16 8.93 -3.01
N VAL A 77 8.44 8.83 -3.35
CA VAL A 77 9.09 7.68 -3.96
C VAL A 77 10.31 7.36 -3.10
N ILE A 78 10.49 6.09 -2.79
CA ILE A 78 11.69 5.57 -2.14
C ILE A 78 12.44 4.69 -3.13
N ALA A 79 13.78 4.78 -3.14
CA ALA A 79 14.59 4.01 -4.07
C ALA A 79 14.49 2.50 -3.76
N THR A 80 14.48 2.14 -2.47
CA THR A 80 14.36 0.76 -2.03
C THR A 80 13.39 0.63 -0.86
N ILE A 81 12.89 -0.59 -0.60
CA ILE A 81 12.04 -0.85 0.56
C ILE A 81 12.74 -0.55 1.91
N TYR A 82 14.08 -0.57 1.93
CA TYR A 82 14.87 -0.27 3.13
C TYR A 82 14.82 1.20 3.54
N ASP A 83 14.36 2.08 2.65
CA ASP A 83 14.19 3.51 2.92
C ASP A 83 12.84 3.83 3.58
N LEU A 84 11.92 2.85 3.65
CA LEU A 84 10.58 3.04 4.22
C LEU A 84 10.60 3.57 5.68
N PRO A 85 11.47 3.09 6.60
CA PRO A 85 11.53 3.64 7.95
C PRO A 85 11.93 5.13 8.00
N ARG A 86 12.71 5.61 7.03
CA ARG A 86 13.02 7.03 6.90
C ARG A 86 11.82 7.82 6.41
N PHE A 87 11.13 7.32 5.38
CA PHE A 87 9.90 7.92 4.84
C PHE A 87 8.81 8.06 5.92
N LEU A 88 8.61 7.02 6.74
CA LEU A 88 7.60 7.03 7.80
C LEU A 88 7.82 8.12 8.86
N ARG A 89 9.08 8.42 9.19
CA ARG A 89 9.42 9.46 10.19
C ARG A 89 9.12 10.87 9.68
N GLN A 90 9.32 11.11 8.39
CA GLN A 90 9.08 12.41 7.76
C GLN A 90 7.59 12.76 7.59
N SER A 91 6.70 11.77 7.70
CA SER A 91 5.26 11.94 7.54
C SER A 91 4.51 12.17 8.86
N ASN A 92 5.21 12.19 9.99
CA ASN A 92 4.65 12.34 11.34
C ASN A 92 4.97 13.72 11.96
N GLU A 93 5.50 14.66 11.17
CA GLU A 93 5.66 16.09 11.49
C GLU A 93 4.64 16.90 10.68
#